data_AF-A0AAE9YX56-F1
#
_entry.id   AF-A0AAE9YX56-F1
#
_cell.length_a   1.000
_cell.length_b   1.000
_cell.length_c   1.000
_cell.angle_alpha   90.00
_cell.angle_beta   90.00
_cell.angle_gamma   90.00
#
_symmetry.space_group_name_H-M   'P 1'
#
loop_
_entity.id
_entity.type
_entity.pdbx_description
1 polymer ?
#
loop_
_entity_poly.entity_id
_entity_poly.type
_entity_poly.pdbx_seq_one_letter_code
_entity_poly.pdbx_strand_id
1 'polypeptide(L)'
;MKKITSLLVLCNTILCLTWPVAAIEPPNLSENIPLPQDARVFARFDDNLPAVVNYFTRESEQAIVSFYQQHYGEPSSRERKRGRLTMVFSHESAKLRLVISEQDKQRQVDILKMK
;
A
#
# COMPACT_ATOMS: atom_id res chain seq x y z
N MET A 1 0.82 61.83 51.32
CA MET A 1 -0.09 60.70 51.63
C MET A 1 -0.65 60.16 50.33
N LYS A 2 -0.55 58.83 50.13
CA LYS A 2 -1.28 57.94 49.20
C LYS A 2 -0.30 56.99 48.50
N LYS A 3 -0.11 55.82 49.12
CA LYS A 3 0.53 54.65 48.52
C LYS A 3 -0.56 53.94 47.70
N ILE A 4 -0.35 53.78 46.41
CA ILE A 4 -1.23 52.99 45.54
C ILE A 4 -0.57 51.62 45.42
N THR A 5 -1.03 50.68 46.21
CA THR A 5 -0.56 49.30 46.21
C THR A 5 -1.08 48.62 44.95
N SER A 6 -0.18 48.33 44.02
CA SER A 6 -0.47 47.61 42.79
C SER A 6 -0.83 46.15 43.11
N LEU A 7 -2.00 45.75 42.62
CA LEU A 7 -2.62 44.44 42.76
C LEU A 7 -1.93 43.46 41.81
N LEU A 8 -1.14 42.52 42.36
CA LEU A 8 -0.48 41.46 41.60
C LEU A 8 -1.23 40.15 41.85
N VAL A 9 -2.23 39.85 41.00
CA VAL A 9 -2.92 38.56 41.00
C VAL A 9 -2.08 37.57 40.20
N LEU A 10 -1.35 36.71 40.90
CA LEU A 10 -0.62 35.59 40.33
C LEU A 10 -1.60 34.42 40.17
N CYS A 11 -2.19 34.26 38.98
CA CYS A 11 -2.98 33.09 38.64
C CYS A 11 -2.06 32.06 37.97
N ASN A 12 -1.57 31.08 38.74
CA ASN A 12 -0.71 30.01 38.24
C ASN A 12 -1.34 28.66 38.57
N THR A 13 -2.18 28.15 37.66
CA THR A 13 -2.52 26.72 37.61
C THR A 13 -2.77 26.33 36.14
N ILE A 14 -1.71 25.90 35.47
CA ILE A 14 -1.82 25.18 34.20
C ILE A 14 -2.23 23.75 34.55
N LEU A 15 -3.53 23.46 34.42
CA LEU A 15 -4.04 22.10 34.39
C LEU A 15 -3.57 21.42 33.10
N CYS A 16 -2.55 20.57 33.19
CA CYS A 16 -2.19 19.65 32.12
C CYS A 16 -3.26 18.56 32.02
N LEU A 17 -4.25 18.79 31.15
CA LEU A 17 -5.13 17.74 30.66
C LEU A 17 -4.29 16.79 29.80
N THR A 18 -3.83 15.68 30.37
CA THR A 18 -3.21 14.60 29.60
C THR A 18 -4.31 13.86 28.85
N TRP A 19 -4.55 14.23 27.61
CA TRP A 19 -5.32 13.39 26.71
C TRP A 19 -4.52 12.10 26.44
N PRO A 20 -5.15 10.92 26.46
CA PRO A 20 -4.48 9.73 25.99
C PRO A 20 -4.25 9.93 24.49
N VAL A 21 -2.99 10.11 24.11
CA VAL A 21 -2.58 9.96 22.72
C VAL A 21 -2.83 8.49 22.39
N ALA A 22 -3.86 8.22 21.58
CA ALA A 22 -3.97 6.94 20.91
C ALA A 22 -2.68 6.77 20.08
N ALA A 23 -1.94 5.70 20.34
CA ALA A 23 -0.80 5.36 19.51
C ALA A 23 -1.31 5.11 18.10
N ILE A 24 -1.03 6.03 17.18
CA ILE A 24 -1.15 5.78 15.76
C ILE A 24 -0.02 4.80 15.46
N GLU A 25 -0.36 3.52 15.35
CA GLU A 25 0.59 2.54 14.82
C GLU A 25 1.01 3.06 13.44
N PRO A 26 2.33 3.24 13.19
CA PRO A 26 2.77 3.65 11.87
C PRO A 26 2.21 2.64 10.87
N PRO A 27 1.63 3.07 9.74
CA PRO A 27 1.24 2.13 8.71
C PRO A 27 2.45 1.24 8.45
N ASN A 28 2.25 -0.07 8.47
CA ASN A 28 3.25 -1.05 8.10
C ASN A 28 3.88 -0.63 6.75
N LEU A 29 5.06 -0.01 6.80
CA LEU A 29 5.76 0.54 5.64
C LEU A 29 6.35 -0.57 4.75
N SER A 30 6.18 -1.84 5.12
CA SER A 30 6.46 -3.00 4.30
C SER A 30 5.26 -3.31 3.40
N GLU A 31 5.50 -3.36 2.09
CA GLU A 31 4.85 -4.34 1.19
C GLU A 31 3.50 -4.04 0.52
N ASN A 32 2.94 -2.83 0.58
CA ASN A 32 1.66 -2.60 -0.10
C ASN A 32 1.76 -2.80 -1.64
N ILE A 33 1.07 -3.82 -2.17
CA ILE A 33 0.99 -4.11 -3.61
C ILE A 33 -0.11 -3.21 -4.19
N PRO A 34 0.20 -2.29 -5.14
CA PRO A 34 -0.78 -1.40 -5.72
C PRO A 34 -1.80 -2.20 -6.53
N LEU A 35 -3.06 -1.77 -6.46
CA LEU A 35 -4.19 -2.39 -7.16
C LEU A 35 -4.93 -1.37 -8.03
N PRO A 36 -5.44 -1.78 -9.21
CA PRO A 36 -6.39 -0.98 -9.97
C PRO A 36 -7.64 -0.62 -9.16
N GLN A 37 -8.30 0.49 -9.51
CA GLN A 37 -9.49 0.97 -8.79
C GLN A 37 -10.64 -0.04 -8.76
N ASP A 38 -10.81 -0.83 -9.82
CA ASP A 38 -11.87 -1.82 -9.94
C ASP A 38 -11.47 -3.22 -9.45
N ALA A 39 -10.30 -3.34 -8.79
CA ALA A 39 -9.78 -4.61 -8.33
C ALA A 39 -10.72 -5.27 -7.30
N ARG A 40 -11.19 -6.46 -7.64
CA ARG A 40 -12.00 -7.32 -6.77
C ARG A 40 -11.09 -8.38 -6.17
N VAL A 41 -10.52 -8.06 -5.01
CA VAL A 41 -9.62 -8.96 -4.27
C VAL A 41 -10.39 -10.14 -3.69
N PHE A 42 -9.88 -11.35 -3.91
CA PHE A 42 -10.44 -12.57 -3.33
C PHE A 42 -9.43 -13.38 -2.51
N ALA A 43 -8.14 -13.01 -2.56
CA ALA A 43 -7.12 -13.48 -1.63
C ALA A 43 -6.07 -12.39 -1.40
N ARG A 44 -5.70 -12.16 -0.14
CA ARG A 44 -4.64 -11.23 0.27
C ARG A 44 -3.96 -11.75 1.53
N PHE A 45 -2.65 -11.90 1.45
CA PHE A 45 -1.75 -12.27 2.54
C PHE A 45 -0.50 -11.40 2.40
N ASP A 46 -0.48 -10.21 2.98
CA ASP A 46 0.55 -9.19 2.80
C ASP A 46 1.02 -8.56 4.12
N ASP A 47 0.79 -9.26 5.24
CA ASP A 47 1.30 -8.85 6.55
C ASP A 47 2.84 -8.95 6.64
N ASN A 48 3.44 -9.86 5.87
CA ASN A 48 4.89 -10.09 5.76
C ASN A 48 5.24 -10.76 4.43
N LEU A 49 6.50 -10.61 3.97
CA LEU A 49 7.02 -11.39 2.85
C LEU A 49 7.14 -12.89 3.19
N PRO A 50 6.79 -13.80 2.26
CA PRO A 50 6.27 -13.52 0.92
C PRO A 50 4.81 -13.06 0.94
N ALA A 51 4.54 -11.97 0.21
CA ALA A 51 3.19 -11.43 0.09
C ALA A 51 2.48 -11.99 -1.14
N VAL A 52 1.20 -12.31 -1.01
CA VAL A 52 0.35 -12.86 -2.07
C VAL A 52 -0.92 -12.04 -2.19
N VAL A 53 -1.25 -11.63 -3.42
CA VAL A 53 -2.52 -10.96 -3.72
C VAL A 53 -3.10 -11.54 -5.00
N ASN A 54 -4.38 -11.92 -4.96
CA ASN A 54 -5.12 -12.39 -6.11
C ASN A 54 -6.42 -11.59 -6.25
N TYR A 55 -6.67 -11.09 -7.45
CA TYR A 55 -7.84 -10.28 -7.72
C TYR A 55 -8.35 -10.43 -9.16
N PHE A 56 -9.60 -10.05 -9.37
CA PHE A 56 -10.17 -9.86 -10.70
C PHE A 56 -10.29 -8.37 -11.04
N THR A 57 -10.15 -8.03 -12.31
CA THR A 57 -10.33 -6.66 -12.83
C THR A 57 -10.92 -6.71 -14.24
N ARG A 58 -11.67 -5.67 -14.63
CA ARG A 58 -12.15 -5.46 -16.00
C ARG A 58 -11.14 -4.73 -16.87
N GLU A 59 -10.04 -4.25 -16.28
CA GLU A 59 -8.95 -3.62 -17.02
C GLU A 59 -8.45 -4.50 -18.17
N SER A 60 -8.00 -3.86 -19.24
CA SER A 60 -7.33 -4.58 -20.33
C SER A 60 -5.98 -5.11 -19.83
N GLU A 61 -5.49 -6.20 -20.43
CA GLU A 61 -4.15 -6.71 -20.11
C GLU A 61 -3.09 -5.62 -20.25
N GLN A 62 -3.17 -4.79 -21.30
CA GLN A 62 -2.25 -3.69 -21.53
C GLN A 62 -2.34 -2.62 -20.43
N ALA A 63 -3.54 -2.30 -19.94
CA ALA A 63 -3.71 -1.37 -18.83
C ALA A 63 -3.09 -1.90 -17.52
N ILE A 64 -3.28 -3.19 -17.23
CA ILE A 64 -2.66 -3.86 -16.07
C ILE A 64 -1.12 -3.83 -16.20
N VAL A 65 -0.60 -4.12 -17.38
CA VAL A 65 0.84 -4.06 -17.68
C VAL A 65 1.39 -2.66 -17.45
N SER A 66 0.77 -1.64 -18.04
CA SER A 66 1.19 -0.25 -17.90
C SER A 66 1.13 0.23 -16.44
N PHE A 67 0.08 -0.16 -15.71
CA PHE A 67 -0.07 0.14 -14.29
C PHE A 67 1.11 -0.38 -13.48
N TYR A 68 1.47 -1.67 -13.62
CA TYR A 68 2.59 -2.24 -12.87
C TYR A 68 3.95 -1.75 -13.34
N GLN A 69 4.11 -1.42 -14.63
CA GLN A 69 5.33 -0.78 -15.13
C GLN A 69 5.52 0.64 -14.54
N GLN A 70 4.43 1.39 -14.38
CA GLN A 70 4.49 2.72 -13.73
C GLN A 70 4.92 2.63 -12.26
N HIS A 71 4.55 1.56 -11.55
CA HIS A 71 4.91 1.37 -10.15
C HIS A 71 6.29 0.74 -9.93
N TYR A 72 6.69 -0.21 -10.78
CA TYR A 72 7.87 -1.04 -10.55
C TYR A 72 8.98 -0.90 -11.60
N GLY A 73 8.74 -0.12 -12.66
CA GLY A 73 9.64 0.00 -13.81
C GLY A 73 9.46 -1.16 -14.81
N GLU A 74 10.45 -1.37 -15.66
CA GLU A 74 10.41 -2.45 -16.65
C GLU A 74 10.60 -3.83 -16.00
N PRO A 75 9.88 -4.87 -16.47
CA PRO A 75 10.06 -6.22 -15.94
C PRO A 75 11.45 -6.75 -16.34
N SER A 76 12.11 -7.45 -15.41
CA SER A 76 13.33 -8.22 -15.70
C SER A 76 13.07 -9.43 -16.60
N SER A 77 11.83 -9.93 -16.67
CA SER A 77 11.43 -10.96 -17.62
C SER A 77 9.95 -10.89 -17.96
N ARG A 78 9.60 -11.26 -19.19
CA ARG A 78 8.23 -11.38 -19.67
C ARG A 78 8.08 -12.67 -20.48
N GLU A 79 7.11 -13.51 -20.13
CA GLU A 79 6.82 -14.77 -20.81
C GLU A 79 5.31 -14.92 -21.05
N ARG A 80 4.92 -15.46 -22.20
CA ARG A 80 3.53 -15.87 -22.48
C ARG A 80 3.46 -17.37 -22.71
N LYS A 81 2.61 -18.06 -21.94
CA LYS A 81 2.40 -19.51 -22.08
C LYS A 81 0.94 -19.87 -21.84
N ARG A 82 0.33 -20.58 -22.80
CA ARG A 82 -1.06 -21.06 -22.74
C ARG A 82 -2.06 -19.97 -22.32
N GLY A 83 -1.95 -18.79 -22.94
CA GLY A 83 -2.84 -17.65 -22.67
C GLY A 83 -2.53 -16.85 -21.39
N ARG A 84 -1.53 -17.25 -20.59
CA ARG A 84 -1.11 -16.52 -19.40
C ARG A 84 0.12 -15.67 -19.69
N LEU A 85 0.07 -14.40 -19.31
CA LEU A 85 1.22 -13.49 -19.31
C LEU A 85 1.87 -13.52 -17.92
N THR A 86 3.14 -13.88 -17.85
CA THR A 86 3.94 -13.79 -16.63
C THR A 86 4.97 -12.69 -16.79
N MET A 87 5.05 -11.80 -15.81
CA MET A 87 6.05 -10.74 -15.72
C MET A 87 6.76 -10.84 -14.37
N VAL A 88 8.07 -10.63 -14.38
CA VAL A 88 8.86 -10.55 -13.15
C VAL A 88 9.48 -9.17 -13.09
N PHE A 89 9.33 -8.48 -11.97
CA PHE A 89 9.96 -7.20 -11.69
C PHE A 89 10.98 -7.38 -10.58
N SER A 90 12.09 -6.66 -10.68
CA SER A 90 13.03 -6.46 -9.57
C SER A 90 12.87 -5.02 -9.12
N HIS A 91 12.40 -4.82 -7.88
CA HIS A 91 12.17 -3.48 -7.34
C HIS A 91 12.75 -3.42 -5.92
N GLU A 92 13.72 -2.52 -5.72
CA GLU A 92 14.52 -2.44 -4.51
C GLU A 92 15.18 -3.79 -4.15
N SER A 93 14.85 -4.34 -2.97
CA SER A 93 15.32 -5.64 -2.49
C SER A 93 14.30 -6.75 -2.71
N ALA A 94 13.20 -6.50 -3.44
CA ALA A 94 12.12 -7.47 -3.64
C ALA A 94 11.98 -7.90 -5.09
N LYS A 95 11.52 -9.14 -5.29
CA LYS A 95 11.09 -9.67 -6.59
C LYS A 95 9.58 -9.81 -6.61
N LEU A 96 8.94 -9.26 -7.64
CA LEU A 96 7.50 -9.37 -7.85
C LEU A 96 7.22 -10.23 -9.07
N ARG A 97 6.50 -11.34 -8.90
CA ARG A 97 5.95 -12.14 -10.00
C ARG A 97 4.49 -11.81 -10.17
N LEU A 98 4.15 -11.28 -11.34
CA LEU A 98 2.82 -10.94 -11.79
C LEU A 98 2.37 -11.96 -12.84
N VAL A 99 1.21 -12.57 -12.66
CA VAL A 99 0.60 -13.45 -13.67
C VAL A 99 -0.77 -12.91 -14.03
N ILE A 100 -1.01 -12.67 -15.32
CA ILE A 100 -2.27 -12.15 -15.86
C ILE A 100 -2.86 -13.24 -16.76
N SER A 101 -4.14 -13.53 -16.55
CA SER A 101 -4.90 -14.46 -17.38
C SER A 101 -6.33 -13.99 -17.57
N GLU A 102 -6.90 -14.26 -18.73
CA GLU A 102 -8.30 -13.99 -19.00
C GLU A 102 -9.19 -15.12 -18.44
N GLN A 103 -10.26 -14.74 -17.74
CA GLN A 103 -11.30 -15.64 -17.27
C GLN A 103 -12.65 -14.99 -17.53
N ASP A 104 -13.48 -15.66 -18.34
CA ASP A 104 -14.75 -15.17 -18.84
C ASP A 104 -14.63 -13.83 -19.58
N LYS A 105 -14.95 -12.71 -18.91
CA LYS A 105 -14.94 -11.34 -19.44
C LYS A 105 -14.09 -10.38 -18.58
N GLN A 106 -13.23 -10.93 -17.73
CA GLN A 106 -12.38 -10.20 -16.81
C GLN A 106 -10.98 -10.83 -16.80
N ARG A 107 -10.01 -10.13 -16.21
CA ARG A 107 -8.65 -10.63 -16.04
C ARG A 107 -8.49 -11.02 -14.58
N GLN A 108 -7.99 -12.23 -14.36
CA GLN A 108 -7.40 -12.61 -13.08
C GLN A 108 -5.95 -12.16 -13.06
N VAL A 109 -5.55 -11.60 -11.93
CA VAL A 109 -4.18 -11.18 -11.67
C VAL A 109 -3.71 -11.84 -10.38
N ASP A 110 -2.65 -12.63 -10.49
CA ASP A 110 -2.00 -13.32 -9.38
C ASP A 110 -0.63 -12.68 -9.12
N ILE A 111 -0.40 -12.24 -7.89
CA ILE A 111 0.83 -11.55 -7.50
C ILE A 111 1.50 -12.31 -6.36
N LEU A 112 2.80 -12.53 -6.52
CA LEU A 112 3.68 -13.01 -5.47
C LEU A 112 4.86 -12.05 -5.34
N LYS A 113 5.03 -11.45 -4.16
CA LYS A 113 6.19 -10.62 -3.82
C LYS A 113 7.10 -11.41 -2.88
N MET A 114 8.40 -11.42 -3.17
CA MET A 114 9.44 -12.14 -2.42
C MET A 114 10.56 -11.18 -2.05
N LYS A 115 11.32 -11.51 -0.99
CA LYS A 115 12.54 -10.80 -0.59
C LYS A 115 13.74 -11.24 -1.44
#